data_AF-A0A8S3WFJ5-F1
#
_entry.id   AF-A0A8S3WFJ5-F1
#
_cell.length_a   1.000
_cell.length_b   1.000
_cell.length_c   1.000
_cell.angle_alpha   90.00
_cell.angle_beta   90.00
_cell.angle_gamma   90.00
#
_symmetry.space_group_name_H-M   'P 1'
#
loop_
_entity.id
_entity.type
_entity.pdbx_description
1 polymer ?
#
loop_
_entity_poly.entity_id
_entity_poly.type
_entity_poly.pdbx_seq_one_letter_code
_entity_poly.pdbx_strand_id
1 'polypeptide(L)' 'MRLRQGRNGEPANYEFYYKVSDYESGSNFGHAEKRQDDKPEGTYFVVLPDGTKQVVEYEAGEDGCKPRMSGNTSRHCI' A
#
# COMPACT_ATOMS: atom_id res chain seq x y z
N MET A 1 -13.72 -42.48 -5.48
CA MET A 1 -13.93 -41.08 -5.92
C MET A 1 -12.89 -40.21 -5.23
N ARG A 2 -11.96 -39.57 -5.96
CA ARG A 2 -11.03 -38.57 -5.41
C ARG A 2 -11.66 -37.19 -5.57
N LEU A 3 -11.75 -36.44 -4.48
CA LEU A 3 -12.26 -35.07 -4.51
C LEU A 3 -11.35 -34.22 -5.39
N ARG A 4 -11.89 -33.68 -6.48
CA ARG A 4 -11.25 -32.60 -7.23
C ARG A 4 -11.29 -31.37 -6.33
N GLN A 5 -10.17 -31.12 -5.66
CA GLN A 5 -9.87 -29.80 -5.08
C GLN A 5 -10.14 -28.77 -6.18
N GLY A 6 -11.06 -27.85 -5.92
CA GLY A 6 -11.36 -26.75 -6.83
C GLY A 6 -10.06 -26.02 -7.13
N ARG A 7 -9.67 -26.01 -8.40
CA ARG A 7 -8.52 -25.23 -8.86
C ARG A 7 -8.99 -23.78 -8.97
N ASN A 8 -9.08 -23.12 -7.83
CA ASN A 8 -9.21 -21.66 -7.74
C ASN A 8 -8.19 -21.15 -6.72
N GLY A 9 -6.94 -21.60 -6.91
CA GLY A 9 -5.78 -21.31 -6.06
C GLY A 9 -4.72 -20.49 -6.78
N GLU A 10 -5.14 -19.69 -7.76
CA GLU A 10 -4.27 -18.63 -8.29
C GLU A 10 -4.40 -17.42 -7.35
N PRO A 11 -3.28 -16.84 -6.90
CA PRO A 11 -3.31 -15.65 -6.05
C PRO A 11 -4.10 -14.52 -6.72
N ALA A 12 -4.95 -13.85 -5.94
CA ALA A 12 -5.77 -12.76 -6.43
C ALA A 12 -4.88 -11.56 -6.77
N ASN A 13 -4.86 -11.20 -8.05
CA ASN A 13 -4.24 -9.95 -8.50
C ASN A 13 -5.23 -8.80 -8.33
N TYR A 14 -4.74 -7.67 -7.84
CA TYR A 14 -5.54 -6.45 -7.71
C TYR A 14 -4.67 -5.20 -7.83
N GLU A 15 -5.34 -4.07 -8.08
CA GLU A 15 -4.77 -2.74 -8.04
C GLU A 15 -5.85 -1.78 -7.56
N PHE A 16 -5.51 -0.93 -6.60
CA PHE A 16 -6.40 0.13 -6.13
C PHE A 16 -5.64 1.41 -5.82
N TYR A 17 -6.40 2.50 -5.83
CA TYR A 17 -5.90 3.81 -5.45
C TYR A 17 -7.03 4.64 -4.84
N TYR A 18 -6.71 5.39 -3.78
CA TYR A 18 -7.57 6.44 -3.27
C TYR A 18 -6.76 7.64 -2.79
N LYS A 19 -7.43 8.80 -2.76
CA LYS A 19 -6.88 10.04 -2.25
C LYS A 19 -7.97 10.83 -1.53
N VAL A 20 -7.60 11.41 -0.39
CA VAL A 20 -8.38 12.42 0.31
C VAL A 20 -7.70 13.76 0.10
N SER A 21 -8.49 14.75 -0.31
CA SER A 21 -8.06 16.13 -0.50
C SER A 21 -9.19 17.03 -0.02
N ASP A 22 -9.18 17.33 1.27
CA ASP A 22 -10.18 18.16 1.91
C ASP A 22 -9.57 19.47 2.37
N TYR A 23 -10.06 20.57 1.80
CA TYR A 23 -9.59 21.91 2.13
C TYR A 23 -10.07 22.36 3.51
N GLU A 24 -11.26 21.94 3.95
CA GLU A 24 -11.83 22.41 5.21
C GLU A 24 -11.09 21.84 6.42
N SER A 25 -10.83 20.52 6.43
CA SER A 25 -10.02 19.90 7.49
C SER A 25 -8.50 20.04 7.27
N GLY A 26 -8.06 20.43 6.08
CA GLY A 26 -6.64 20.41 5.69
C GLY A 26 -6.08 19.02 5.42
N SER A 27 -6.92 17.98 5.37
CA SER A 27 -6.50 16.59 5.14
C SER A 27 -6.07 16.37 3.70
N ASN A 28 -4.81 15.95 3.49
CA ASN A 28 -4.31 15.58 2.17
C ASN A 28 -3.39 14.36 2.26
N PHE A 29 -3.93 13.20 1.91
CA PHE A 29 -3.25 11.92 1.96
C PHE A 29 -3.79 10.96 0.89
N GLY A 30 -3.07 9.89 0.61
CA GLY A 30 -3.54 8.89 -0.33
C GLY A 30 -2.70 7.63 -0.30
N HIS A 31 -3.23 6.61 -0.96
CA HIS A 31 -2.71 5.26 -0.92
C HIS A 31 -2.94 4.59 -2.28
N ALA A 32 -1.89 3.97 -2.81
CA ALA A 32 -1.95 3.05 -3.93
C ALA A 32 -1.38 1.72 -3.49
N GLU A 33 -2.00 0.62 -3.89
CA GLU A 33 -1.43 -0.72 -3.72
C GLU A 33 -1.82 -1.59 -4.91
N LYS A 34 -0.89 -2.43 -5.31
CA LYS A 34 -1.14 -3.50 -6.27
C LYS A 34 -0.55 -4.79 -5.72
N ARG A 35 -1.16 -5.91 -6.09
CA ARG A 35 -0.65 -7.24 -5.81
C ARG A 35 -0.51 -8.00 -7.11
N GLN A 36 0.71 -8.43 -7.37
CA GLN A 36 1.01 -9.44 -8.37
C GLN A 36 1.39 -10.71 -7.63
N ASP A 37 0.65 -11.80 -7.88
CA ASP A 37 0.82 -13.06 -7.17
C ASP A 37 0.80 -12.88 -5.64
N ASP A 38 1.85 -13.23 -4.91
CA ASP A 38 1.95 -13.06 -3.46
C ASP A 38 2.78 -11.83 -3.03
N LYS A 39 2.90 -10.84 -3.93
CA LYS A 39 3.68 -9.61 -3.69
C LYS A 39 2.81 -8.36 -3.75
N PRO A 40 2.08 -8.03 -2.66
CA PRO A 40 1.53 -6.70 -2.47
C PRO A 40 2.64 -5.66 -2.32
N GLU A 41 2.60 -4.61 -3.13
CA GLU A 41 3.45 -3.43 -3.00
C GLU A 41 2.64 -2.15 -3.16
N GLY A 42 2.98 -1.13 -2.39
CA GLY A 42 2.19 0.09 -2.36
C GLY A 42 2.96 1.32 -1.94
N THR A 43 2.27 2.44 -2.06
CA THR A 43 2.73 3.77 -1.64
C THR A 43 1.66 4.43 -0.81
N TYR A 44 2.04 4.94 0.36
CA TYR A 44 1.21 5.84 1.17
C TYR A 44 1.85 7.23 1.18
N PHE A 45 1.04 8.29 1.15
CA PHE A 45 1.54 9.65 1.35
C PHE A 45 0.64 10.46 2.27
N VAL A 46 1.25 11.43 2.96
CA VAL A 46 0.58 12.49 3.73
C VAL A 46 1.26 13.82 3.47
N VAL A 47 0.48 14.88 3.32
CA VAL A 47 0.98 16.26 3.31
C VAL A 47 0.78 16.84 4.71
N LEU A 48 1.88 17.29 5.31
CA LEU A 48 1.89 17.89 6.62
C LEU A 48 1.45 19.37 6.56
N PRO A 49 1.07 19.97 7.71
CA PRO A 49 0.64 21.37 7.76
C PRO A 49 1.71 22.38 7.28
N ASP A 50 2.99 22.01 7.31
CA ASP A 50 4.10 22.83 6.78
C ASP A 50 4.24 22.73 5.25
N GLY A 51 3.38 21.96 4.58
CA GLY A 51 3.39 21.70 3.15
C GLY A 51 4.31 20.54 2.73
N THR A 52 5.06 19.94 3.66
CA THR A 52 5.96 18.83 3.36
C THR A 52 5.15 17.57 3.04
N LYS A 53 5.46 16.94 1.90
CA LYS A 53 4.89 15.63 1.53
C LYS A 53 5.80 14.50 2.01
N GLN A 54 5.30 13.68 2.92
CA GLN A 54 5.93 12.43 3.31
C GLN A 54 5.37 11.29 2.46
N VAL A 55 6.25 10.44 1.93
CA VAL A 55 5.89 9.30 1.08
C VAL A 55 6.57 8.06 1.62
N VAL A 56 5.80 7.00 1.82
CA VAL A 56 6.25 5.67 2.23
C VAL A 56 5.95 4.70 1.11
N GLU A 57 6.99 4.04 0.60
CA GLU A 57 6.85 2.87 -0.26
C GLU A 57 7.04 1.62 0.58
N TYR A 58 6.27 0.57 0.31
CA TYR A 58 6.37 -0.67 1.05
C TYR A 58 6.09 -1.89 0.18
N GLU A 59 6.58 -3.03 0.65
CA GLU A 59 6.23 -4.36 0.19
C GLU A 59 5.67 -5.13 1.38
N ALA A 60 4.49 -5.73 1.24
CA ALA A 60 3.90 -6.59 2.26
C ALA A 60 4.08 -8.06 1.85
N GLY A 61 4.43 -8.92 2.79
CA GLY A 61 4.51 -10.37 2.58
C GLY A 61 4.12 -11.12 3.84
N GLU A 62 4.32 -12.44 3.86
CA GLU A 62 4.00 -13.27 5.03
C GLU A 62 4.75 -12.81 6.31
N ASP A 63 5.95 -12.24 6.16
CA ASP A 63 6.75 -11.71 7.28
C ASP A 63 6.29 -10.32 7.77
N GLY A 64 5.22 -9.76 7.20
CA GLY A 64 4.75 -8.40 7.47
C GLY A 64 5.21 -7.35 6.46
N CYS A 65 5.05 -6.07 6.83
CA CYS A 65 5.30 -4.92 5.97
C CYS A 65 6.77 -4.46 6.04
N LYS A 66 7.43 -4.37 4.87
CA LYS A 66 8.82 -3.95 4.70
C LYS A 66 8.86 -2.60 3.96
N PRO A 67 9.22 -1.49 4.62
CA PRO A 67 9.30 -0.19 3.96
C PRO A 67 10.53 -0.13 3.04
N ARG A 68 10.34 0.33 1.80
CA ARG A 68 11.43 0.70 0.89
C ARG A 68 11.87 2.13 1.23
N MET A 69 13.07 2.29 1.77
CA MET A 69 13.58 3.62 2.15
C MET A 69 14.15 4.33 0.92
N SER A 70 13.48 5.40 0.46
CA SER A 70 14.09 6.44 -0.36
C SER A 70 14.36 7.65 0.55
N GLY A 71 15.64 8.02 0.72
CA GLY A 71 16.26 9.24 1.29
C GLY A 71 15.56 10.16 2.32
N ASN A 72 14.25 10.35 2.27
CA ASN A 72 13.48 11.27 3.11
C ASN A 72 12.17 10.65 3.67
N THR A 73 11.99 9.33 3.53
CA THR A 73 10.81 8.58 3.98
C THR A 73 10.82 8.35 5.49
N SER A 74 9.81 8.87 6.19
CA SER A 74 9.57 8.58 7.62
C SER A 74 9.26 7.08 7.80
N ARG A 75 9.91 6.43 8.76
CA ARG A 75 9.69 5.03 9.12
C ARG A 75 8.35 4.88 9.82
N HIS A 76 7.26 4.82 9.06
CA HIS A 76 5.98 4.39 9.60
C HIS A 76 5.34 3.38 8.66
N CYS A 77 5.56 2.11 8.97
CA CYS A 77 4.68 1.03 8.55
C CYS A 77 3.54 0.99 9.56
N ILE A 78 2.31 1.14 9.06
CA ILE A 78 1.06 0.91 9.81
C ILE A 78 0.85 -0.58 10.06
#